data_AF-A0A9W8VI48-F1
#
_entry.id   AF-A0A9W8VI48-F1
#
_cell.length_a   1.000
_cell.length_b   1.000
_cell.length_c   1.000
_cell.angle_alpha   90.00
_cell.angle_beta   90.00
_cell.angle_gamma   90.00
#
_symmetry.space_group_name_H-M   'P 1'
#
loop_
_entity.id
_entity.type
_entity.pdbx_description
1 polymer ?
#
loop_
_entity_poly.entity_id
_entity_poly.type
_entity_poly.pdbx_seq_one_letter_code
_entity_poly.pdbx_strand_id
1 'polypeptide(L)'
;MARTRSTKAAPADSKASEPKTNSSKFSLPPQADNPSKVFILPSKATPEARIVTLPNPRHGRPARYLVCQETGIYEFTKIATPKTTPRSWLIETQSDSPSGENATKSSVSMGQDLYLATLVDPLFLVLPALTETRSKGSEGKRLFLSSDDHFDKLPQDSSHLSEILRCDKTRRLIESRMGVICDTVDAGDETMFRINEKKLVEAILDKAKRMREGGLAPSMEEKFVKKALEAPILVQKQEQTETTTVTKTESPTATPVESTDSQSTVTTTETEVSQPSTAATSLSEETVTDNIVSAIEASADVVGLQRLRVAFTFICSGYIASSLATQLEELLRKEALVDFSPLDEYLAKLAKLRAEAMAAHAIDYSRKRGLDEEEDEARAKKRKMEEEKKKKSLESRGVRDLKKVNTKGMKKMSDFFKKK
;
A
#
# COMPACT_ATOMS: atom_id res chain seq x y z
N MET A 1 57.03 -19.42 44.67
CA MET A 1 57.35 -18.44 43.60
C MET A 1 57.59 -19.21 42.31
N ALA A 2 57.19 -18.71 41.13
CA ALA A 2 57.57 -19.26 39.83
C ALA A 2 57.38 -18.20 38.74
N ARG A 3 58.41 -17.89 37.92
CA ARG A 3 58.31 -16.88 36.85
C ARG A 3 59.43 -16.93 35.80
N THR A 4 59.16 -17.55 34.64
CA THR A 4 59.84 -17.43 33.31
C THR A 4 58.92 -18.21 32.35
N ARG A 5 58.33 -17.71 31.25
CA ARG A 5 58.78 -16.79 30.17
C ARG A 5 59.99 -17.37 29.41
N SER A 6 59.96 -17.67 28.11
CA SER A 6 58.89 -17.66 27.06
C SER A 6 59.41 -18.28 25.75
N THR A 7 58.53 -18.61 24.81
CA THR A 7 58.76 -18.33 23.36
C THR A 7 57.43 -18.35 22.57
N LYS A 8 57.46 -17.84 21.33
CA LYS A 8 56.29 -17.65 20.44
C LYS A 8 56.50 -18.49 19.18
N ALA A 9 55.48 -19.24 18.74
CA ALA A 9 55.42 -19.90 17.43
C ALA A 9 54.37 -19.23 16.52
N ALA A 10 54.51 -19.39 15.21
CA ALA A 10 53.58 -18.91 14.20
C ALA A 10 52.41 -19.91 13.99
N PRO A 11 51.25 -19.49 13.48
CA PRO A 11 50.15 -20.41 13.16
C PRO A 11 50.52 -21.30 11.97
N ALA A 12 50.14 -22.57 12.03
CA ALA A 12 50.18 -23.49 10.90
C ALA A 12 48.82 -23.50 10.17
N ASP A 13 48.82 -23.82 8.89
CA ASP A 13 47.61 -23.86 8.05
C ASP A 13 46.57 -24.87 8.56
N SER A 14 45.51 -24.34 9.18
CA SER A 14 44.28 -25.08 9.42
C SER A 14 43.52 -25.26 8.10
N LYS A 15 43.70 -26.40 7.42
CA LYS A 15 42.84 -26.81 6.30
C LYS A 15 41.37 -26.62 6.69
N ALA A 16 40.66 -25.77 5.96
CA ALA A 16 39.22 -25.65 6.12
C ALA A 16 38.55 -26.98 5.77
N SER A 17 37.70 -27.49 6.65
CA SER A 17 36.91 -28.69 6.39
C SER A 17 35.82 -28.39 5.37
N GLU A 18 35.83 -29.11 4.25
CA GLU A 18 34.80 -29.04 3.23
C GLU A 18 33.40 -29.35 3.81
N PRO A 19 32.35 -28.60 3.44
CA PRO A 19 31.00 -28.90 3.88
C PRO A 19 30.54 -30.22 3.25
N LYS A 20 30.14 -31.19 4.09
CA LYS A 20 29.63 -32.49 3.63
C LYS A 20 28.39 -32.30 2.76
N THR A 21 28.54 -32.42 1.44
CA THR A 21 27.42 -32.43 0.50
C THR A 21 26.62 -33.71 0.68
N ASN A 22 25.35 -33.59 1.09
CA ASN A 22 24.40 -34.69 1.04
C ASN A 22 24.19 -35.08 -0.44
N SER A 23 24.80 -36.18 -0.87
CA SER A 23 24.71 -36.64 -2.26
C SER A 23 23.31 -37.14 -2.58
N SER A 24 22.54 -36.31 -3.30
CA SER A 24 21.31 -36.76 -3.94
C SER A 24 21.64 -37.86 -4.95
N LYS A 25 20.90 -38.97 -4.93
CA LYS A 25 21.07 -40.07 -5.91
C LYS A 25 20.75 -39.66 -7.35
N PHE A 26 20.20 -38.47 -7.54
CA PHE A 26 19.94 -37.84 -8.83
C PHE A 26 20.80 -36.59 -8.93
N SER A 27 21.57 -36.51 -10.01
CA SER A 27 22.17 -35.26 -10.47
C SER A 27 21.18 -34.61 -11.45
N LEU A 28 20.82 -33.35 -11.21
CA LEU A 28 20.02 -32.60 -12.17
C LEU A 28 20.92 -32.13 -13.32
N PRO A 29 20.40 -32.01 -14.56
CA PRO A 29 21.15 -31.40 -15.64
C PRO A 29 21.57 -29.96 -15.26
N PRO A 30 22.70 -29.45 -15.79
CA PRO A 30 23.15 -28.09 -15.50
C PRO A 30 22.06 -27.08 -15.88
N GLN A 31 21.87 -26.09 -15.02
CA GLN A 31 20.91 -25.01 -15.25
C GLN A 31 21.29 -24.25 -16.53
N ALA A 32 20.34 -24.08 -17.45
CA ALA A 32 20.57 -23.31 -18.67
C ALA A 32 20.94 -21.85 -18.34
N ASP A 33 22.03 -21.35 -18.91
CA ASP A 33 22.59 -20.01 -18.63
C ASP A 33 21.60 -18.87 -18.90
N ASN A 34 20.69 -19.09 -19.85
CA ASN A 34 19.64 -18.16 -20.23
C ASN A 34 18.24 -18.81 -20.06
N PRO A 35 17.63 -18.75 -18.87
CA PRO A 35 16.31 -19.33 -18.64
C PRO A 35 15.22 -18.52 -19.37
N SER A 36 14.26 -19.24 -19.96
CA SER A 36 13.08 -18.69 -20.64
C SER A 36 12.29 -17.73 -19.75
N LYS A 37 11.91 -16.57 -20.29
CA LYS A 37 11.15 -15.52 -19.61
C LYS A 37 9.77 -15.38 -20.24
N VAL A 38 8.73 -15.32 -19.41
CA VAL A 38 7.34 -15.19 -19.88
C VAL A 38 6.99 -13.71 -20.02
N PHE A 39 6.51 -13.34 -21.22
CA PHE A 39 6.06 -11.99 -21.54
C PHE A 39 4.59 -12.01 -21.98
N ILE A 40 3.82 -11.01 -21.53
CA ILE A 40 2.51 -10.67 -22.10
C ILE A 40 2.70 -9.40 -22.92
N LEU A 41 2.55 -9.54 -24.24
CA LEU A 41 2.73 -8.45 -25.21
C LEU A 41 1.36 -7.95 -25.73
N PRO A 42 1.28 -6.71 -26.25
CA PRO A 42 0.04 -6.20 -26.81
C PRO A 42 -0.29 -6.93 -28.12
N SER A 43 -1.54 -7.38 -28.29
CA SER A 43 -1.99 -8.09 -29.52
C SER A 43 -1.92 -7.24 -30.80
N LYS A 44 -1.75 -5.92 -30.68
CA LYS A 44 -1.56 -4.98 -31.79
C LYS A 44 -0.09 -4.69 -32.10
N ALA A 45 0.87 -5.26 -31.35
CA ALA A 45 2.29 -5.00 -31.58
C ALA A 45 2.77 -5.67 -32.88
N THR A 46 3.39 -4.89 -33.76
CA THR A 46 3.96 -5.35 -35.05
C THR A 46 5.21 -6.22 -34.84
N PRO A 47 5.60 -7.11 -35.78
CA PRO A 47 6.86 -7.86 -35.72
C PRO A 47 8.12 -6.97 -35.77
N GLU A 48 7.98 -5.71 -36.17
CA GLU A 48 9.03 -4.69 -36.07
C GLU A 48 9.28 -4.19 -34.65
N ALA A 49 8.44 -4.52 -33.67
CA ALA A 49 8.59 -4.05 -32.31
C ALA A 49 9.93 -4.53 -31.71
N ARG A 50 10.59 -3.67 -30.93
CA ARG A 50 11.90 -3.95 -30.32
C ARG A 50 11.86 -3.70 -28.82
N ILE A 51 12.55 -4.59 -28.09
CA ILE A 51 12.83 -4.38 -26.67
C ILE A 51 14.07 -3.49 -26.57
N VAL A 52 13.89 -2.33 -25.95
CA VAL A 52 14.89 -1.26 -25.87
C VAL A 52 15.15 -0.88 -24.41
N THR A 53 16.30 -0.25 -24.16
CA THR A 53 16.64 0.31 -22.84
C THR A 53 16.47 1.83 -22.90
N LEU A 54 15.78 2.40 -21.91
CA LEU A 54 15.56 3.85 -21.76
C LEU A 54 15.69 4.27 -20.29
N PRO A 55 16.06 5.52 -19.98
CA PRO A 55 16.02 6.05 -18.62
C PRO A 55 14.58 6.06 -18.09
N ASN A 56 14.36 5.45 -16.92
CA ASN A 56 13.05 5.47 -16.27
C ASN A 56 12.73 6.88 -15.70
N PRO A 57 11.53 7.43 -15.95
CA PRO A 57 11.25 8.86 -15.80
C PRO A 57 11.23 9.35 -14.34
N ARG A 58 11.08 8.46 -13.36
CA ARG A 58 11.09 8.81 -11.93
C ARG A 58 12.50 8.91 -11.35
N HIS A 59 13.50 8.21 -11.92
CA HIS A 59 14.80 8.03 -11.26
C HIS A 59 16.01 7.84 -12.19
N GLY A 60 15.88 8.09 -13.49
CA GLY A 60 16.97 8.07 -14.48
C GLY A 60 17.58 6.71 -14.82
N ARG A 61 17.44 5.71 -13.94
CA ARG A 61 18.04 4.37 -14.11
C ARG A 61 17.51 3.67 -15.37
N PRO A 62 18.34 2.89 -16.08
CA PRO A 62 17.91 2.15 -17.26
C PRO A 62 16.81 1.13 -16.92
N ALA A 63 15.71 1.19 -17.66
CA ALA A 63 14.62 0.23 -17.63
C ALA A 63 14.29 -0.24 -19.06
N ARG A 64 13.61 -1.39 -19.17
CA ARG A 64 13.24 -1.98 -20.46
C ARG A 64 11.84 -1.58 -20.89
N TYR A 65 11.73 -1.23 -22.15
CA TYR A 65 10.47 -0.86 -22.82
C TYR A 65 10.34 -1.68 -24.11
N LEU A 66 9.12 -1.87 -24.59
CA LEU A 66 8.83 -2.33 -25.95
C LEU A 66 8.43 -1.11 -26.77
N VAL A 67 9.15 -0.81 -27.84
CA VAL A 67 8.78 0.24 -28.80
C VAL A 67 8.20 -0.42 -30.05
N CYS A 68 7.00 0.01 -30.42
CA CYS A 68 6.32 -0.33 -31.66
C CYS A 68 6.10 0.97 -32.46
N GLN A 69 6.57 1.01 -33.71
CA GLN A 69 6.52 2.23 -34.53
C GLN A 69 5.09 2.74 -34.78
N GLU A 70 4.09 1.85 -34.66
CA GLU A 70 2.69 2.15 -35.00
C GLU A 70 1.78 2.28 -33.78
N THR A 71 2.06 1.52 -32.71
CA THR A 71 1.19 1.46 -31.51
C THR A 71 1.81 2.10 -30.27
N GLY A 72 3.04 2.64 -30.38
CA GLY A 72 3.70 3.45 -29.36
C GLY A 72 4.64 2.68 -28.43
N ILE A 73 4.86 3.26 -27.25
CA ILE A 73 5.84 2.77 -26.27
C ILE A 73 5.12 2.07 -25.12
N TYR A 74 5.61 0.89 -24.74
CA TYR A 74 5.10 0.11 -23.61
C TYR A 74 6.21 -0.11 -22.59
N GLU A 75 5.90 0.00 -21.31
CA GLU A 75 6.82 -0.35 -20.22
C GLU A 75 6.63 -1.80 -19.77
N PHE A 76 7.72 -2.47 -19.36
CA PHE A 76 7.63 -3.82 -18.81
C PHE A 76 7.44 -3.82 -17.29
N THR A 77 6.18 -3.94 -16.86
CA THR A 77 5.85 -4.21 -15.45
C THR A 77 6.19 -5.65 -15.09
N LYS A 78 7.12 -5.85 -14.15
CA LYS A 78 7.47 -7.17 -13.62
C LYS A 78 6.49 -7.59 -12.53
N ILE A 79 5.65 -8.57 -12.83
CA ILE A 79 4.85 -9.32 -11.87
C ILE A 79 5.71 -10.46 -11.32
N ALA A 80 5.89 -10.52 -10.01
CA ALA A 80 6.60 -11.61 -9.33
C ALA A 80 5.95 -11.87 -7.97
N THR A 81 5.73 -13.14 -7.63
CA THR A 81 5.14 -13.53 -6.34
C THR A 81 6.09 -13.34 -5.16
N PRO A 82 5.59 -13.28 -3.92
CA PRO A 82 6.44 -13.18 -2.73
C PRO A 82 7.44 -14.34 -2.65
N LYS A 83 8.72 -14.04 -2.37
CA LYS A 83 9.80 -15.05 -2.29
C LYS A 83 9.56 -16.17 -1.25
N THR A 84 8.60 -15.98 -0.36
CA THR A 84 8.12 -16.96 0.63
C THR A 84 7.32 -18.11 0.01
N THR A 85 6.87 -17.99 -1.23
CA THR A 85 6.07 -18.99 -1.94
C THR A 85 6.70 -19.26 -3.30
N PRO A 86 7.62 -20.24 -3.42
CA PRO A 86 8.33 -20.50 -4.66
C PRO A 86 7.36 -20.91 -5.77
N ARG A 87 7.60 -20.39 -6.98
CA ARG A 87 6.87 -20.74 -8.21
C ARG A 87 7.86 -20.85 -9.37
N SER A 88 7.48 -21.65 -10.36
CA SER A 88 8.20 -21.86 -11.62
C SER A 88 7.18 -21.97 -12.76
N TRP A 89 7.66 -21.79 -13.99
CA TRP A 89 6.86 -22.01 -15.20
C TRP A 89 7.24 -23.34 -15.85
N LEU A 90 6.26 -24.19 -16.12
CA LEU A 90 6.36 -25.23 -17.15
C LEU A 90 5.96 -24.59 -18.47
N ILE A 91 6.87 -24.61 -19.46
CA ILE A 91 6.70 -23.97 -20.76
C ILE A 91 6.85 -25.04 -21.83
N GLU A 92 5.74 -25.39 -22.48
CA GLU A 92 5.74 -26.21 -23.68
C GLU A 92 5.83 -25.33 -24.92
N THR A 93 6.70 -25.71 -25.85
CA THR A 93 6.83 -25.09 -27.16
C THR A 93 6.60 -26.13 -28.24
N GLN A 94 5.59 -25.91 -29.07
CA GLN A 94 5.42 -26.62 -30.33
C GLN A 94 6.42 -26.03 -31.33
N SER A 95 7.13 -26.88 -32.08
CA SER A 95 8.00 -26.43 -33.15
C SER A 95 7.37 -26.71 -34.51
N ASP A 96 7.04 -25.64 -35.24
CA ASP A 96 6.61 -25.68 -36.65
C ASP A 96 7.79 -26.02 -37.59
N SER A 97 8.51 -27.10 -37.27
CA SER A 97 9.59 -27.64 -38.07
C SER A 97 9.01 -28.51 -39.19
N PRO A 98 9.32 -28.25 -40.48
CA PRO A 98 8.75 -29.00 -41.61
C PRO A 98 9.33 -30.43 -41.77
N SER A 99 10.14 -30.90 -40.83
CA SER A 99 10.52 -32.31 -40.69
C SER A 99 9.51 -32.99 -39.77
N GLY A 100 8.89 -34.08 -40.22
CA GLY A 100 7.65 -34.66 -39.68
C GLY A 100 7.68 -35.31 -38.29
N GLU A 101 8.50 -34.81 -37.37
CA GLU A 101 8.48 -35.17 -35.96
C GLU A 101 7.86 -34.02 -35.14
N ASN A 102 6.63 -34.21 -34.64
CA ASN A 102 5.96 -33.28 -33.73
C ASN A 102 6.58 -33.33 -32.31
N ALA A 103 7.87 -33.03 -32.21
CA ALA A 103 8.64 -33.09 -30.97
C ALA A 103 8.32 -31.89 -30.07
N THR A 104 7.32 -32.04 -29.20
CA THR A 104 6.96 -30.98 -28.24
C THR A 104 8.08 -30.73 -27.24
N LYS A 105 8.63 -29.52 -27.26
CA LYS A 105 9.77 -29.12 -26.41
C LYS A 105 9.23 -28.51 -25.14
N SER A 106 9.07 -29.35 -24.11
CA SER A 106 8.79 -28.91 -22.75
C SER A 106 10.08 -28.44 -22.05
N SER A 107 9.96 -27.37 -21.26
CA SER A 107 11.06 -26.78 -20.50
C SER A 107 10.55 -26.22 -19.17
N VAL A 108 11.38 -26.25 -18.12
CA VAL A 108 11.03 -25.68 -16.81
C VAL A 108 11.87 -24.44 -16.58
N SER A 109 11.23 -23.27 -16.50
CA SER A 109 11.87 -22.05 -16.04
C SER A 109 11.66 -21.92 -14.53
N MET A 110 12.76 -21.99 -13.76
CA MET A 110 12.75 -21.85 -12.30
C MET A 110 12.45 -20.41 -11.84
N GLY A 111 12.25 -19.47 -12.76
CA GLY A 111 11.79 -18.12 -12.46
C GLY A 111 10.27 -18.05 -12.31
N GLN A 112 9.82 -17.35 -11.28
CA GLN A 112 8.42 -16.95 -11.07
C GLN A 112 8.03 -15.65 -11.81
N ASP A 113 8.94 -15.10 -12.62
CA ASP A 113 8.81 -13.79 -13.23
C ASP A 113 7.83 -13.80 -14.42
N LEU A 114 6.92 -12.84 -14.45
CA LEU A 114 6.04 -12.54 -15.57
C LEU A 114 6.16 -11.06 -15.94
N TYR A 115 6.42 -10.76 -17.21
CA TYR A 115 6.64 -9.39 -17.68
C TYR A 115 5.46 -8.92 -18.53
N LEU A 116 4.70 -7.93 -18.05
CA LEU A 116 3.55 -7.36 -18.74
C LEU A 116 3.94 -6.06 -19.44
N ALA A 117 3.68 -5.96 -20.75
CA ALA A 117 3.87 -4.73 -21.51
C ALA A 117 2.65 -3.80 -21.43
N THR A 118 2.71 -2.76 -20.58
CA THR A 118 1.65 -1.75 -20.42
C THR A 118 1.96 -0.47 -21.21
N LEU A 119 0.98 0.10 -21.92
CA LEU A 119 1.20 1.32 -22.71
C LEU A 119 1.54 2.51 -21.79
N VAL A 120 2.65 3.20 -22.08
CA VAL A 120 3.10 4.38 -21.31
C VAL A 120 3.03 5.62 -22.19
N ASP A 121 2.66 6.77 -21.61
CA ASP A 121 2.68 8.05 -22.34
C ASP A 121 4.13 8.53 -22.49
N PRO A 122 4.66 8.72 -23.72
CA PRO A 122 6.02 9.19 -23.95
C PRO A 122 6.33 10.54 -23.28
N LEU A 123 5.31 11.33 -22.94
CA LEU A 123 5.42 12.55 -22.14
C LEU A 123 6.30 12.38 -20.90
N PHE A 124 6.14 11.27 -20.17
CA PHE A 124 6.87 11.06 -18.93
C PHE A 124 8.37 10.84 -19.18
N LEU A 125 8.76 10.20 -20.29
CA LEU A 125 10.15 9.89 -20.61
C LEU A 125 11.00 11.16 -20.83
N VAL A 126 10.39 12.24 -21.32
CA VAL A 126 11.07 13.53 -21.61
C VAL A 126 10.95 14.53 -20.45
N LEU A 127 9.98 14.32 -19.54
CA LEU A 127 9.71 15.23 -18.43
C LEU A 127 10.95 15.54 -17.53
N PRO A 128 11.90 14.61 -17.26
CA PRO A 128 13.13 14.92 -16.54
C PRO A 128 13.95 16.03 -17.23
N ALA A 129 14.32 15.85 -18.51
CA ALA A 129 15.12 16.82 -19.25
C ALA A 129 14.47 18.20 -19.36
N LEU A 130 13.14 18.25 -19.53
CA LEU A 130 12.41 19.52 -19.57
C LEU A 130 12.48 20.26 -18.22
N THR A 131 12.49 19.54 -17.10
CA THR A 131 12.44 20.13 -15.74
C THR A 131 13.78 20.36 -15.08
N GLU A 132 14.83 19.61 -15.48
CA GLU A 132 16.22 19.82 -15.06
C GLU A 132 16.81 21.14 -15.56
N THR A 133 16.18 21.80 -16.54
CA THR A 133 16.52 23.17 -16.99
C THR A 133 16.42 24.25 -15.90
N ARG A 134 15.91 23.92 -14.69
CA ARG A 134 15.90 24.82 -13.52
C ARG A 134 17.30 24.97 -12.91
N SER A 135 18.23 25.55 -13.68
CA SER A 135 19.60 25.85 -13.24
C SER A 135 19.58 26.74 -11.99
N LYS A 136 20.48 26.48 -11.03
CA LYS A 136 20.49 27.15 -9.71
C LYS A 136 21.07 28.59 -9.74
N GLY A 137 21.08 29.25 -10.90
CA GLY A 137 21.71 30.56 -11.08
C GLY A 137 21.02 31.51 -12.06
N SER A 138 19.87 31.15 -12.64
CA SER A 138 19.17 31.97 -13.64
C SER A 138 17.66 32.06 -13.39
N GLU A 139 17.23 33.00 -12.54
CA GLU A 139 15.80 33.29 -12.35
C GLU A 139 15.16 34.05 -13.54
N GLY A 140 15.98 34.50 -14.51
CA GLY A 140 15.55 35.26 -15.67
C GLY A 140 15.29 34.42 -16.93
N LYS A 141 14.06 33.88 -17.05
CA LYS A 141 13.47 33.24 -18.25
C LYS A 141 14.10 31.89 -18.67
N ARG A 142 13.28 30.83 -18.69
CA ARG A 142 13.60 29.62 -19.47
C ARG A 142 13.66 29.98 -20.95
N LEU A 143 14.75 29.60 -21.62
CA LEU A 143 14.88 29.73 -23.08
C LEU A 143 13.94 28.76 -23.81
N PHE A 144 13.61 29.10 -25.04
CA PHE A 144 13.11 28.14 -26.02
C PHE A 144 14.31 27.36 -26.57
N LEU A 145 14.20 26.03 -26.66
CA LEU A 145 15.25 25.11 -27.12
C LEU A 145 14.62 24.07 -28.07
N SER A 146 15.40 23.47 -28.96
CA SER A 146 14.93 22.42 -29.88
C SER A 146 14.45 21.16 -29.12
N SER A 147 13.81 20.21 -29.82
CA SER A 147 13.49 18.91 -29.22
C SER A 147 14.77 18.11 -28.89
N ASP A 148 15.77 18.12 -29.76
CA ASP A 148 17.06 17.45 -29.56
C ASP A 148 17.87 18.05 -28.40
N ASP A 149 17.88 19.38 -28.23
CA ASP A 149 18.48 20.05 -27.07
C ASP A 149 17.97 19.48 -25.74
N HIS A 150 16.71 19.03 -25.68
CA HIS A 150 16.14 18.37 -24.49
C HIS A 150 16.48 16.88 -24.44
N PHE A 151 16.48 16.16 -25.55
CA PHE A 151 16.86 14.75 -25.57
C PHE A 151 18.32 14.52 -25.15
N ASP A 152 19.25 15.42 -25.51
CA ASP A 152 20.66 15.33 -25.12
C ASP A 152 20.92 15.55 -23.61
N LYS A 153 19.93 16.08 -22.86
CA LYS A 153 20.01 16.16 -21.39
C LYS A 153 19.68 14.84 -20.69
N LEU A 154 19.00 13.90 -21.37
CA LEU A 154 18.62 12.62 -20.78
C LEU A 154 19.84 11.68 -20.65
N PRO A 155 19.91 10.82 -19.61
CA PRO A 155 21.01 9.86 -19.47
C PRO A 155 21.15 8.96 -20.71
N GLN A 156 22.23 9.14 -21.47
CA GLN A 156 22.53 8.35 -22.66
C GLN A 156 23.23 7.01 -22.34
N ASP A 157 23.79 6.87 -21.14
CA ASP A 157 24.47 5.65 -20.67
C ASP A 157 23.55 4.42 -20.79
N SER A 158 23.88 3.52 -21.73
CA SER A 158 23.09 2.33 -22.11
C SER A 158 21.66 2.61 -22.63
N SER A 159 21.35 3.86 -22.99
CA SER A 159 20.06 4.26 -23.54
C SER A 159 20.01 4.08 -25.07
N HIS A 160 18.92 3.54 -25.58
CA HIS A 160 18.67 3.38 -27.02
C HIS A 160 17.87 4.57 -27.59
N LEU A 161 17.69 5.65 -26.83
CA LEU A 161 16.84 6.79 -27.20
C LEU A 161 17.20 7.39 -28.57
N SER A 162 18.49 7.59 -28.84
CA SER A 162 18.98 8.14 -30.11
C SER A 162 18.79 7.21 -31.31
N GLU A 163 18.64 5.89 -31.10
CA GLU A 163 18.24 4.94 -32.14
C GLU A 163 16.74 5.05 -32.43
N ILE A 164 15.92 5.16 -31.38
CA ILE A 164 14.46 5.26 -31.46
C ILE A 164 14.02 6.60 -32.10
N LEU A 165 14.73 7.69 -31.82
CA LEU A 165 14.45 9.02 -32.38
C LEU A 165 14.74 9.13 -33.89
N ARG A 166 15.44 8.16 -34.50
CA ARG A 166 15.57 8.04 -35.97
C ARG A 166 14.27 7.58 -36.65
N CYS A 167 13.29 7.11 -35.88
CA CYS A 167 11.97 6.77 -36.40
C CYS A 167 11.06 8.00 -36.33
N ASP A 168 10.80 8.64 -37.47
CA ASP A 168 9.87 9.77 -37.64
C ASP A 168 8.54 9.60 -36.89
N LYS A 169 7.91 8.42 -37.00
CA LYS A 169 6.64 8.12 -36.30
C LYS A 169 6.80 8.29 -34.78
N THR A 170 7.91 7.81 -34.21
CA THR A 170 8.18 7.86 -32.77
C THR A 170 8.66 9.24 -32.33
N ARG A 171 9.49 9.92 -33.11
CA ARG A 171 9.93 11.30 -32.84
C ARG A 171 8.74 12.27 -32.83
N ARG A 172 7.93 12.27 -33.88
CA ARG A 172 6.70 13.11 -33.96
C ARG A 172 5.70 12.79 -32.84
N LEU A 173 5.58 11.51 -32.46
CA LEU A 173 4.77 11.13 -31.29
C LEU A 173 5.30 11.83 -30.03
N ILE A 174 6.60 11.72 -29.73
CA ILE A 174 7.23 12.34 -28.56
C ILE A 174 7.07 13.88 -28.58
N GLU A 175 7.40 14.53 -29.69
CA GLU A 175 7.29 15.99 -29.87
C GLU A 175 5.83 16.48 -29.71
N SER A 176 4.85 15.74 -30.24
CA SER A 176 3.43 16.04 -30.04
C SER A 176 2.99 15.94 -28.56
N ARG A 177 3.64 15.08 -27.75
CA ARG A 177 3.42 15.05 -26.30
C ARG A 177 4.10 16.23 -25.59
N MET A 178 5.33 16.59 -26.00
CA MET A 178 6.04 17.76 -25.46
C MET A 178 5.26 19.06 -25.67
N GLY A 179 4.66 19.23 -26.86
CA GLY A 179 3.84 20.41 -27.19
C GLY A 179 2.60 20.60 -26.30
N VAL A 180 2.11 19.55 -25.62
CA VAL A 180 0.99 19.68 -24.68
C VAL A 180 1.41 20.37 -23.37
N ILE A 181 2.65 20.17 -22.91
CA ILE A 181 3.16 20.74 -21.63
C ILE A 181 4.09 21.96 -21.83
N CYS A 182 4.47 22.24 -23.07
CA CYS A 182 5.33 23.36 -23.42
C CYS A 182 4.53 24.50 -24.07
N ASP A 183 5.12 25.68 -24.05
CA ASP A 183 4.89 26.67 -25.09
C ASP A 183 5.80 26.33 -26.28
N THR A 184 5.22 26.31 -27.47
CA THR A 184 5.89 26.03 -28.74
C THR A 184 6.03 27.30 -29.55
N VAL A 185 7.18 27.48 -30.20
CA VAL A 185 7.42 28.56 -31.18
C VAL A 185 8.13 27.95 -32.38
N ASP A 186 7.62 28.24 -33.58
CA ASP A 186 8.21 27.78 -34.83
C ASP A 186 9.35 28.71 -35.23
N ALA A 187 10.54 28.17 -35.48
CA ALA A 187 11.78 28.93 -35.64
C ALA A 187 12.45 28.58 -36.99
N GLY A 188 11.70 28.77 -38.09
CA GLY A 188 12.08 28.25 -39.40
C GLY A 188 11.63 26.80 -39.53
N ASP A 189 12.57 25.89 -39.75
CA ASP A 189 12.28 24.46 -39.98
C ASP A 189 12.13 23.64 -38.68
N GLU A 190 12.49 24.21 -37.52
CA GLU A 190 12.41 23.54 -36.21
C GLU A 190 11.34 24.13 -35.28
N THR A 191 10.76 23.27 -34.45
CA THR A 191 9.84 23.67 -33.36
C THR A 191 10.62 23.77 -32.05
N MET A 192 10.57 24.93 -31.39
CA MET A 192 11.26 25.15 -30.12
C MET A 192 10.29 25.06 -28.94
N PHE A 193 10.71 24.35 -27.89
CA PHE A 193 9.90 24.00 -26.72
C PHE A 193 10.41 24.68 -25.45
N ARG A 194 9.49 25.36 -24.73
CA ARG A 194 9.71 25.90 -23.39
C ARG A 194 8.65 25.37 -22.42
N ILE A 195 9.06 24.60 -21.42
CA ILE A 195 8.13 24.02 -20.42
C ILE A 195 7.31 25.08 -19.67
N ASN A 196 5.99 24.86 -19.64
CA ASN A 196 5.00 25.72 -18.98
C ASN A 196 4.36 24.94 -17.82
N GLU A 197 4.51 25.46 -16.61
CA GLU A 197 4.11 24.76 -15.38
C GLU A 197 2.59 24.61 -15.23
N LYS A 198 1.80 25.55 -15.78
CA LYS A 198 0.32 25.49 -15.78
C LYS A 198 -0.16 24.32 -16.63
N LYS A 199 0.27 24.28 -17.90
CA LYS A 199 0.00 23.20 -18.85
C LYS A 199 0.44 21.83 -18.34
N LEU A 200 1.55 21.77 -17.60
CA LEU A 200 2.01 20.53 -16.98
C LEU A 200 1.05 20.05 -15.88
N VAL A 201 0.59 20.94 -14.98
CA VAL A 201 -0.40 20.60 -13.94
C VAL A 201 -1.73 20.18 -14.59
N GLU A 202 -2.21 20.95 -15.57
CA GLU A 202 -3.42 20.64 -16.35
C GLU A 202 -3.34 19.26 -17.01
N ALA A 203 -2.26 18.97 -17.76
CA ALA A 203 -2.10 17.71 -18.47
C ALA A 203 -1.96 16.49 -17.54
N ILE A 204 -1.40 16.66 -16.33
CA ILE A 204 -1.33 15.62 -15.30
C ILE A 204 -2.69 15.45 -14.60
N LEU A 205 -3.40 16.55 -14.33
CA LEU A 205 -4.74 16.52 -13.76
C LEU A 205 -5.74 15.84 -14.71
N ASP A 206 -5.66 16.10 -16.03
CA ASP A 206 -6.51 15.47 -17.04
C ASP A 206 -6.16 14.00 -17.29
N LYS A 207 -4.97 13.54 -16.89
CA LYS A 207 -4.68 12.11 -16.74
C LYS A 207 -5.35 11.53 -15.51
N ALA A 208 -5.32 12.24 -14.38
CA ALA A 208 -5.97 11.82 -13.14
C ALA A 208 -7.51 11.78 -13.27
N LYS A 209 -8.13 12.72 -14.00
CA LYS A 209 -9.56 12.71 -14.37
C LYS A 209 -9.92 11.46 -15.18
N ARG A 210 -9.20 11.20 -16.28
CA ARG A 210 -9.39 9.97 -17.10
C ARG A 210 -9.14 8.67 -16.32
N MET A 211 -8.23 8.68 -15.33
CA MET A 211 -8.01 7.54 -14.43
C MET A 211 -9.12 7.38 -13.37
N ARG A 212 -9.81 8.46 -12.98
CA ARG A 212 -11.05 8.40 -12.19
C ARG A 212 -12.22 7.88 -13.02
N GLU A 213 -12.33 8.31 -14.29
CA GLU A 213 -13.41 7.93 -15.22
C GLU A 213 -13.30 6.47 -15.68
N GLY A 214 -12.10 6.03 -16.10
CA GLY A 214 -11.81 4.65 -16.50
C GLY A 214 -11.74 3.64 -15.34
N GLY A 215 -11.93 4.11 -14.11
CA GLY A 215 -11.90 3.30 -12.89
C GLY A 215 -10.50 3.09 -12.32
N LEU A 216 -10.40 3.17 -10.98
CA LEU A 216 -9.26 2.63 -10.25
C LEU A 216 -9.38 1.10 -10.19
N ALA A 217 -8.24 0.39 -10.18
CA ALA A 217 -8.26 -1.06 -9.94
C ALA A 217 -8.97 -1.37 -8.59
N PRO A 218 -9.84 -2.39 -8.50
CA PRO A 218 -10.68 -2.61 -7.30
C PRO A 218 -9.89 -2.66 -5.99
N SER A 219 -8.74 -3.35 -5.99
CA SER A 219 -7.87 -3.47 -4.82
C SER A 219 -7.13 -2.19 -4.44
N MET A 220 -7.09 -1.16 -5.30
CA MET A 220 -6.68 0.20 -4.95
C MET A 220 -7.87 1.01 -4.42
N GLU A 221 -9.05 0.90 -5.04
CA GLU A 221 -10.25 1.59 -4.57
C GLU A 221 -10.64 1.15 -3.16
N GLU A 222 -10.65 -0.15 -2.87
CA GLU A 222 -10.91 -0.70 -1.53
C GLU A 222 -9.97 -0.13 -0.48
N LYS A 223 -8.66 -0.06 -0.78
CA LYS A 223 -7.62 0.31 0.19
C LYS A 223 -7.43 1.81 0.38
N PHE A 224 -7.54 2.59 -0.70
CA PHE A 224 -7.21 4.01 -0.71
C PHE A 224 -8.43 4.93 -0.83
N VAL A 225 -9.60 4.41 -1.22
CA VAL A 225 -10.86 5.18 -1.28
C VAL A 225 -11.81 4.68 -0.19
N LYS A 226 -12.33 3.45 -0.30
CA LYS A 226 -13.36 2.92 0.63
C LYS A 226 -12.84 2.90 2.07
N LYS A 227 -11.77 2.15 2.36
CA LYS A 227 -11.17 2.07 3.70
C LYS A 227 -10.61 3.41 4.24
N ALA A 228 -10.26 4.35 3.37
CA ALA A 228 -9.83 5.68 3.79
C ALA A 228 -11.01 6.52 4.33
N LEU A 229 -12.17 6.40 3.69
CA LEU A 229 -13.41 7.12 3.99
C LEU A 229 -14.35 6.38 4.96
N GLU A 230 -14.08 5.09 5.25
CA GLU A 230 -14.83 4.23 6.16
C GLU A 230 -14.78 4.72 7.62
N ALA A 231 -15.96 4.99 8.20
CA ALA A 231 -16.07 5.42 9.59
C ALA A 231 -15.80 4.25 10.57
N PRO A 232 -15.16 4.49 11.73
CA PRO A 232 -15.02 3.46 12.77
C PRO A 232 -16.38 3.00 13.28
N ILE A 233 -16.55 1.68 13.44
CA ILE A 233 -17.74 1.11 14.06
C ILE A 233 -17.64 1.30 15.59
N LEU A 234 -18.19 2.39 16.11
CA LEU A 234 -18.38 2.54 17.56
C LEU A 234 -19.58 1.70 18.02
N VAL A 235 -19.30 0.54 18.61
CA VAL A 235 -20.32 -0.24 19.33
C VAL A 235 -20.63 0.45 20.66
N GLN A 236 -21.53 1.44 20.62
CA GLN A 236 -22.06 2.05 21.84
C GLN A 236 -22.95 1.04 22.58
N LYS A 237 -22.45 0.53 23.70
CA LYS A 237 -23.24 -0.30 24.61
C LYS A 237 -24.28 0.59 25.30
N GLN A 238 -25.57 0.32 25.09
CA GLN A 238 -26.63 0.95 25.87
C GLN A 238 -26.45 0.65 27.36
N GLU A 239 -26.36 1.70 28.18
CA GLU A 239 -26.54 1.60 29.63
C GLU A 239 -28.04 1.62 29.91
N GLN A 240 -28.63 0.45 30.11
CA GLN A 240 -30.02 0.31 30.55
C GLN A 240 -30.18 0.97 31.92
N THR A 241 -30.85 2.12 31.96
CA THR A 241 -31.26 2.75 33.22
C THR A 241 -32.51 2.02 33.72
N GLU A 242 -32.40 1.33 34.86
CA GLU A 242 -33.55 0.72 35.51
C GLU A 242 -34.52 1.81 35.98
N THR A 243 -35.82 1.66 35.74
CA THR A 243 -36.85 2.46 36.41
C THR A 243 -38.10 1.63 36.62
N THR A 244 -38.24 1.07 37.81
CA THR A 244 -39.35 0.21 38.19
C THR A 244 -40.56 1.03 38.64
N THR A 245 -41.69 0.91 37.93
CA THR A 245 -43.02 1.19 38.49
C THR A 245 -44.05 0.22 37.93
N VAL A 246 -44.95 -0.26 38.80
CA VAL A 246 -45.99 -1.23 38.47
C VAL A 246 -47.36 -0.57 38.58
N THR A 247 -48.21 -0.74 37.58
CA THR A 247 -49.67 -0.72 37.75
C THR A 247 -50.33 -1.60 36.70
N LYS A 248 -51.65 -1.84 36.80
CA LYS A 248 -52.27 -3.10 36.38
C LYS A 248 -53.74 -2.90 35.97
N THR A 249 -54.22 -3.84 35.16
CA THR A 249 -55.60 -4.39 35.09
C THR A 249 -56.58 -3.85 34.01
N GLU A 250 -57.31 -4.83 33.47
CA GLU A 250 -58.68 -4.82 32.93
C GLU A 250 -59.00 -4.48 31.45
N SER A 251 -59.79 -5.40 30.88
CA SER A 251 -60.47 -5.42 29.56
C SER A 251 -61.98 -5.11 29.77
N PRO A 252 -62.98 -5.51 28.94
CA PRO A 252 -63.00 -6.00 27.53
C PRO A 252 -64.10 -5.32 26.66
N THR A 253 -64.41 -5.87 25.46
CA THR A 253 -65.79 -6.32 25.03
C THR A 253 -66.20 -6.02 23.57
N ALA A 254 -66.91 -7.00 22.95
CA ALA A 254 -67.84 -6.95 21.81
C ALA A 254 -67.36 -6.99 20.32
N THR A 255 -68.28 -7.48 19.48
CA THR A 255 -68.15 -7.96 18.09
C THR A 255 -69.34 -7.44 17.21
N PRO A 256 -69.90 -8.12 16.17
CA PRO A 256 -69.55 -7.93 14.76
C PRO A 256 -70.75 -7.69 13.78
N VAL A 257 -70.45 -7.46 12.48
CA VAL A 257 -71.28 -7.67 11.25
C VAL A 257 -70.32 -7.62 10.03
N GLU A 258 -70.37 -8.38 8.92
CA GLU A 258 -71.36 -9.21 8.17
C GLU A 258 -72.09 -8.49 7.00
N SER A 259 -72.44 -9.24 5.92
CA SER A 259 -72.99 -8.88 4.57
C SER A 259 -71.94 -8.94 3.43
N THR A 260 -71.93 -9.90 2.49
CA THR A 260 -72.73 -10.09 1.23
C THR A 260 -72.38 -9.10 0.09
N ASP A 261 -72.47 -9.39 -1.22
CA ASP A 261 -73.15 -10.48 -1.97
C ASP A 261 -72.36 -10.92 -3.26
N SER A 262 -73.03 -11.49 -4.28
CA SER A 262 -72.52 -12.49 -5.24
C SER A 262 -72.70 -12.13 -6.74
N GLN A 263 -71.88 -12.74 -7.63
CA GLN A 263 -72.18 -13.28 -9.00
C GLN A 263 -70.83 -13.71 -9.67
N SER A 264 -70.65 -14.90 -10.26
CA SER A 264 -71.28 -15.55 -11.44
C SER A 264 -70.90 -14.93 -12.78
N THR A 265 -70.56 -15.61 -13.89
CA THR A 265 -70.15 -17.02 -14.26
C THR A 265 -69.54 -16.92 -15.70
N VAL A 266 -69.18 -17.91 -16.56
CA VAL A 266 -69.29 -19.40 -16.64
C VAL A 266 -68.24 -19.96 -17.65
N THR A 267 -67.77 -21.22 -17.50
CA THR A 267 -67.01 -22.09 -18.48
C THR A 267 -65.66 -21.60 -19.06
N THR A 268 -64.68 -22.39 -19.53
CA THR A 268 -64.14 -23.78 -19.40
C THR A 268 -62.80 -23.79 -20.17
N THR A 269 -61.77 -24.62 -19.95
CA THR A 269 -61.49 -25.76 -19.04
C THR A 269 -59.96 -25.72 -18.69
N GLU A 270 -59.16 -26.73 -18.29
CA GLU A 270 -59.28 -28.20 -18.19
C GLU A 270 -58.41 -28.81 -17.06
N THR A 271 -57.89 -30.03 -17.28
CA THR A 271 -57.09 -30.93 -16.44
C THR A 271 -55.72 -30.36 -15.97
N GLU A 272 -55.45 -30.26 -14.66
CA GLU A 272 -54.87 -31.28 -13.73
C GLU A 272 -53.32 -31.17 -13.56
N VAL A 273 -52.67 -31.46 -12.41
CA VAL A 273 -53.16 -32.04 -11.13
C VAL A 273 -52.40 -31.52 -9.88
N SER A 274 -53.10 -31.52 -8.75
CA SER A 274 -52.64 -31.54 -7.34
C SER A 274 -51.53 -30.62 -6.78
N GLN A 275 -52.00 -29.69 -5.93
CA GLN A 275 -51.33 -29.19 -4.73
C GLN A 275 -51.27 -30.30 -3.63
N PRO A 276 -50.55 -30.13 -2.50
CA PRO A 276 -51.21 -29.46 -1.35
C PRO A 276 -50.31 -28.51 -0.55
N SER A 277 -50.95 -27.56 0.13
CA SER A 277 -50.33 -26.49 0.92
C SER A 277 -50.15 -26.85 2.40
N THR A 278 -49.28 -26.11 3.10
CA THR A 278 -49.41 -25.85 4.54
C THR A 278 -49.19 -24.36 4.86
N ALA A 279 -49.76 -23.90 5.97
CA ALA A 279 -49.82 -22.50 6.42
C ALA A 279 -48.43 -21.81 6.47
N ALA A 280 -48.24 -20.54 6.08
CA ALA A 280 -49.02 -19.30 6.28
C ALA A 280 -48.80 -18.62 7.65
N THR A 281 -48.12 -17.47 7.63
CA THR A 281 -48.24 -16.42 8.65
C THR A 281 -47.96 -15.07 7.99
N SER A 282 -48.93 -14.16 8.06
CA SER A 282 -48.79 -12.77 7.64
C SER A 282 -49.21 -11.87 8.80
N LEU A 283 -48.31 -11.01 9.27
CA LEU A 283 -48.64 -9.91 10.17
C LEU A 283 -47.89 -8.65 9.70
N SER A 284 -48.53 -7.51 9.89
CA SER A 284 -48.05 -6.20 9.44
C SER A 284 -47.14 -5.54 10.47
N GLU A 285 -46.72 -4.33 10.13
CA GLU A 285 -45.89 -3.41 10.92
C GLU A 285 -46.35 -3.27 12.39
N GLU A 286 -45.40 -3.25 13.33
CA GLU A 286 -45.13 -2.00 14.07
C GLU A 286 -43.77 -2.02 14.83
N THR A 287 -43.08 -0.88 14.77
CA THR A 287 -42.06 -0.35 15.71
C THR A 287 -41.19 -1.34 16.52
N VAL A 288 -39.99 -1.67 16.01
CA VAL A 288 -38.81 -1.89 16.86
C VAL A 288 -37.66 -1.03 16.36
N THR A 289 -37.14 -0.20 17.27
CA THR A 289 -36.16 0.87 17.09
C THR A 289 -34.83 0.44 16.44
N ASP A 290 -34.72 0.55 15.11
CA ASP A 290 -33.43 0.51 14.40
C ASP A 290 -32.62 1.81 14.59
N ASN A 291 -32.19 2.04 15.84
CA ASN A 291 -31.28 3.13 16.23
C ASN A 291 -29.82 2.81 15.85
N ILE A 292 -29.61 2.32 14.62
CA ILE A 292 -28.30 2.25 13.98
C ILE A 292 -27.96 3.68 13.54
N VAL A 293 -27.40 4.47 14.45
CA VAL A 293 -26.90 5.82 14.15
C VAL A 293 -25.96 5.71 12.94
N SER A 294 -26.33 6.41 11.87
CA SER A 294 -25.91 6.07 10.52
C SER A 294 -24.39 5.96 10.38
N ALA A 295 -23.93 4.86 9.78
CA ALA A 295 -22.60 4.84 9.20
C ALA A 295 -22.46 6.06 8.28
N ILE A 296 -21.45 6.88 8.52
CA ILE A 296 -21.27 8.13 7.78
C ILE A 296 -20.78 7.77 6.38
N GLU A 297 -21.73 7.49 5.48
CA GLU A 297 -21.43 7.18 4.09
C GLU A 297 -20.92 8.45 3.41
N ALA A 298 -19.69 8.38 2.91
CA ALA A 298 -19.06 9.52 2.24
C ALA A 298 -19.83 9.88 0.98
N SER A 299 -20.21 11.15 0.82
CA SER A 299 -20.94 11.60 -0.36
C SER A 299 -20.19 11.26 -1.65
N ALA A 300 -20.94 11.03 -2.73
CA ALA A 300 -20.37 10.64 -4.03
C ALA A 300 -19.30 11.63 -4.53
N ASP A 301 -19.41 12.91 -4.18
CA ASP A 301 -18.43 13.95 -4.48
C ASP A 301 -17.14 13.80 -3.67
N VAL A 302 -17.21 13.52 -2.36
CA VAL A 302 -16.03 13.25 -1.52
C VAL A 302 -15.33 11.97 -1.96
N VAL A 303 -16.09 10.93 -2.34
CA VAL A 303 -15.56 9.71 -2.98
C VAL A 303 -14.88 10.06 -4.31
N GLY A 304 -15.48 10.93 -5.13
CA GLY A 304 -14.93 11.41 -6.39
C GLY A 304 -13.63 12.22 -6.24
N LEU A 305 -13.55 13.08 -5.22
CA LEU A 305 -12.35 13.84 -4.87
C LEU A 305 -11.25 12.92 -4.34
N GLN A 306 -11.58 11.94 -3.50
CA GLN A 306 -10.60 10.95 -3.01
C GLN A 306 -10.07 10.07 -4.15
N ARG A 307 -10.94 9.60 -5.06
CA ARG A 307 -10.52 8.89 -6.29
C ARG A 307 -9.55 9.74 -7.12
N LEU A 308 -9.84 11.03 -7.31
CA LEU A 308 -8.99 11.95 -8.08
C LEU A 308 -7.64 12.20 -7.39
N ARG A 309 -7.63 12.42 -6.07
CA ARG A 309 -6.41 12.57 -5.26
C ARG A 309 -5.52 11.32 -5.35
N VAL A 310 -6.11 10.13 -5.18
CA VAL A 310 -5.41 8.84 -5.30
C VAL A 310 -4.83 8.65 -6.70
N ALA A 311 -5.58 8.98 -7.76
CA ALA A 311 -5.09 8.91 -9.14
C ALA A 311 -3.91 9.88 -9.39
N PHE A 312 -4.01 11.13 -8.92
CA PHE A 312 -2.94 12.12 -9.06
C PHE A 312 -1.67 11.70 -8.30
N THR A 313 -1.79 11.29 -7.04
CA THR A 313 -0.67 10.77 -6.23
C THR A 313 -0.09 9.48 -6.81
N PHE A 314 -0.90 8.59 -7.42
CA PHE A 314 -0.41 7.41 -8.13
C PHE A 314 0.46 7.80 -9.33
N ILE A 315 -0.02 8.72 -10.19
CA ILE A 315 0.76 9.19 -11.35
C ILE A 315 2.08 9.83 -10.90
N CYS A 316 2.02 10.71 -9.87
CA CYS A 316 3.20 11.39 -9.35
C CYS A 316 4.21 10.43 -8.69
N SER A 317 3.74 9.42 -7.95
CA SER A 317 4.62 8.44 -7.30
C SER A 317 5.10 7.33 -8.24
N GLY A 318 4.41 7.06 -9.35
CA GLY A 318 4.84 6.12 -10.38
C GLY A 318 5.90 6.72 -11.31
N TYR A 319 5.56 7.82 -11.97
CA TYR A 319 6.25 8.29 -13.18
C TYR A 319 7.06 9.58 -13.01
N ILE A 320 6.94 10.27 -11.88
CA ILE A 320 7.49 11.63 -11.70
C ILE A 320 8.56 11.64 -10.60
N ALA A 321 9.63 12.41 -10.81
CA ALA A 321 10.67 12.61 -9.81
C ALA A 321 10.09 13.29 -8.54
N SER A 322 10.49 12.83 -7.35
CA SER A 322 9.86 13.25 -6.09
C SER A 322 9.96 14.76 -5.79
N SER A 323 10.96 15.44 -6.34
CA SER A 323 11.13 16.89 -6.24
C SER A 323 10.19 17.68 -7.14
N LEU A 324 9.75 17.12 -8.27
CA LEU A 324 8.76 17.70 -9.16
C LEU A 324 7.34 17.41 -8.66
N ALA A 325 7.09 16.22 -8.10
CA ALA A 325 5.80 15.87 -7.50
C ALA A 325 5.36 16.89 -6.42
N THR A 326 6.25 17.30 -5.53
CA THR A 326 5.94 18.32 -4.50
C THR A 326 5.69 19.71 -5.10
N GLN A 327 6.42 20.09 -6.15
CA GLN A 327 6.18 21.35 -6.89
C GLN A 327 4.79 21.33 -7.57
N LEU A 328 4.39 20.20 -8.16
CA LEU A 328 3.07 20.04 -8.77
C LEU A 328 1.93 20.09 -7.74
N GLU A 329 2.11 19.49 -6.55
CA GLU A 329 1.15 19.63 -5.44
C GLU A 329 1.06 21.08 -4.93
N GLU A 330 2.16 21.81 -4.89
CA GLU A 330 2.18 23.22 -4.49
C GLU A 330 1.50 24.13 -5.54
N LEU A 331 1.76 23.89 -6.83
CA LEU A 331 1.10 24.59 -7.94
C LEU A 331 -0.40 24.30 -7.96
N LEU A 332 -0.82 23.04 -7.82
CA LEU A 332 -2.24 22.65 -7.80
C LEU A 332 -3.03 23.38 -6.69
N ARG A 333 -2.40 23.65 -5.54
CA ARG A 333 -2.97 24.48 -4.47
C ARG A 333 -2.99 25.97 -4.82
N LYS A 334 -1.92 26.51 -5.43
CA LYS A 334 -1.82 27.93 -5.82
C LYS A 334 -2.79 28.33 -6.92
N GLU A 335 -3.04 27.44 -7.87
CA GLU A 335 -3.92 27.72 -9.02
C GLU A 335 -5.37 27.33 -8.78
N ALA A 336 -5.68 26.72 -7.62
CA ALA A 336 -7.01 26.30 -7.20
C ALA A 336 -7.79 25.45 -8.23
N LEU A 337 -7.07 24.73 -9.10
CA LEU A 337 -7.63 23.96 -10.22
C LEU A 337 -8.60 22.83 -9.80
N VAL A 338 -8.46 22.35 -8.56
CA VAL A 338 -9.41 21.48 -7.87
C VAL A 338 -9.41 21.87 -6.39
N ASP A 339 -10.58 22.14 -5.83
CA ASP A 339 -10.70 22.26 -4.37
C ASP A 339 -10.78 20.87 -3.73
N PHE A 340 -9.86 20.61 -2.80
CA PHE A 340 -9.85 19.41 -1.95
C PHE A 340 -10.32 19.71 -0.52
N SER A 341 -10.71 20.95 -0.19
CA SER A 341 -11.17 21.34 1.14
C SER A 341 -12.33 20.48 1.68
N PRO A 342 -13.35 20.07 0.90
CA PRO A 342 -14.44 19.23 1.43
C PRO A 342 -13.96 17.82 1.81
N LEU A 343 -12.95 17.32 1.09
CA LEU A 343 -12.31 16.04 1.37
C LEU A 343 -11.40 16.12 2.60
N ASP A 344 -10.55 17.16 2.70
CA ASP A 344 -9.67 17.32 3.87
C ASP A 344 -10.48 17.61 5.15
N GLU A 345 -11.59 18.36 5.07
CA GLU A 345 -12.55 18.50 6.17
C GLU A 345 -13.17 17.15 6.59
N TYR A 346 -13.62 16.35 5.62
CA TYR A 346 -14.22 15.04 5.90
C TYR A 346 -13.21 14.07 6.52
N LEU A 347 -11.98 14.05 6.00
CA LEU A 347 -10.87 13.27 6.57
C LEU A 347 -10.48 13.75 7.98
N ALA A 348 -10.55 15.05 8.27
CA ALA A 348 -10.33 15.59 9.61
C ALA A 348 -11.45 15.18 10.60
N LYS A 349 -12.72 15.21 10.16
CA LYS A 349 -13.88 14.71 10.92
C LYS A 349 -13.74 13.22 11.23
N LEU A 350 -13.35 12.40 10.24
CA LEU A 350 -13.03 10.98 10.45
C LEU A 350 -11.82 10.76 11.36
N ALA A 351 -10.77 11.58 11.28
CA ALA A 351 -9.61 11.48 12.16
C ALA A 351 -9.97 11.76 13.63
N LYS A 352 -10.86 12.73 13.87
CA LYS A 352 -11.43 13.01 15.20
C LYS A 352 -12.23 11.82 15.73
N LEU A 353 -13.15 11.26 14.94
CA LEU A 353 -13.92 10.07 15.32
C LEU A 353 -13.03 8.84 15.55
N ARG A 354 -11.96 8.66 14.77
CA ARG A 354 -10.94 7.62 14.96
C ARG A 354 -10.20 7.80 16.29
N ALA A 355 -9.82 9.03 16.64
CA ALA A 355 -9.19 9.33 17.93
C ALA A 355 -10.15 9.12 19.12
N GLU A 356 -11.41 9.52 18.99
CA GLU A 356 -12.44 9.36 20.03
C GLU A 356 -12.79 7.89 20.27
N ALA A 357 -12.93 7.09 19.20
CA ALA A 357 -13.12 5.64 19.32
C ALA A 357 -11.92 4.94 19.98
N MET A 358 -10.68 5.31 19.60
CA MET A 358 -9.47 4.77 20.25
C MET A 358 -9.38 5.18 21.73
N ALA A 359 -9.79 6.40 22.09
CA ALA A 359 -9.84 6.85 23.48
C ALA A 359 -10.89 6.09 24.31
N ALA A 360 -12.10 5.89 23.77
CA ALA A 360 -13.15 5.11 24.41
C ALA A 360 -12.70 3.67 24.69
N HIS A 361 -12.15 2.99 23.69
CA HIS A 361 -11.59 1.64 23.87
C HIS A 361 -10.40 1.61 24.85
N ALA A 362 -9.54 2.63 24.86
CA ALA A 362 -8.43 2.71 25.82
C ALA A 362 -8.93 2.81 27.27
N ILE A 363 -10.04 3.51 27.52
CA ILE A 363 -10.68 3.59 28.84
C ILE A 363 -11.19 2.19 29.27
N ASP A 364 -11.90 1.46 28.41
CA ASP A 364 -12.38 0.11 28.72
C ASP A 364 -11.24 -0.90 28.98
N TYR A 365 -10.17 -0.85 28.17
CA TYR A 365 -8.98 -1.68 28.39
C TYR A 365 -8.17 -1.29 29.64
N SER A 366 -8.25 -0.03 30.08
CA SER A 366 -7.66 0.45 31.34
C SER A 366 -8.50 0.00 32.55
N ARG A 367 -9.84 0.11 32.46
CA ARG A 367 -10.77 -0.25 33.54
C ARG A 367 -10.70 -1.74 33.92
N LYS A 368 -10.34 -2.61 32.96
CA LYS A 368 -10.06 -4.04 33.19
C LYS A 368 -8.66 -4.37 33.71
N ARG A 369 -7.73 -3.41 33.81
CA ARG A 369 -6.38 -3.61 34.37
C ARG A 369 -6.16 -2.93 35.71
N GLY A 370 -6.72 -1.73 35.92
CA GLY A 370 -6.54 -1.00 37.18
C GLY A 370 -7.04 -1.74 38.44
N LEU A 371 -8.08 -2.57 38.29
CA LEU A 371 -8.60 -3.42 39.37
C LEU A 371 -7.62 -4.49 39.87
N ASP A 372 -6.72 -4.96 39.00
CA ASP A 372 -5.72 -5.98 39.32
C ASP A 372 -4.47 -5.32 39.94
N GLU A 373 -4.03 -4.19 39.36
CA GLU A 373 -2.88 -3.41 39.85
C GLU A 373 -3.11 -2.81 41.25
N GLU A 374 -4.32 -2.34 41.57
CA GLU A 374 -4.62 -1.81 42.92
C GLU A 374 -4.61 -2.91 44.00
N GLU A 375 -5.15 -4.11 43.69
CA GLU A 375 -5.15 -5.21 44.66
C GLU A 375 -3.73 -5.78 44.86
N ASP A 376 -2.94 -5.91 43.79
CA ASP A 376 -1.56 -6.39 43.89
C ASP A 376 -0.60 -5.35 44.50
N GLU A 377 -0.83 -4.04 44.32
CA GLU A 377 -0.16 -3.01 45.12
C GLU A 377 -0.47 -3.17 46.62
N ALA A 378 -1.74 -3.38 46.99
CA ALA A 378 -2.13 -3.59 48.39
C ALA A 378 -1.51 -4.87 48.98
N ARG A 379 -1.47 -5.96 48.21
CA ARG A 379 -0.80 -7.22 48.57
C ARG A 379 0.72 -7.05 48.69
N ALA A 380 1.36 -6.30 47.78
CA ALA A 380 2.80 -6.01 47.82
C ALA A 380 3.18 -5.13 49.01
N LYS A 381 2.39 -4.10 49.33
CA LYS A 381 2.56 -3.24 50.52
C LYS A 381 2.43 -4.07 51.81
N LYS A 382 1.44 -4.98 51.91
CA LYS A 382 1.31 -5.93 53.03
C LYS A 382 2.53 -6.86 53.15
N ARG A 383 2.96 -7.50 52.05
CA ARG A 383 4.14 -8.40 52.03
C ARG A 383 5.42 -7.69 52.51
N LYS A 384 5.70 -6.47 52.03
CA LYS A 384 6.87 -5.68 52.47
C LYS A 384 6.83 -5.36 53.98
N MET A 385 5.68 -4.97 54.51
CA MET A 385 5.53 -4.69 55.95
C MET A 385 5.68 -5.96 56.82
N GLU A 386 5.25 -7.12 56.33
CA GLU A 386 5.44 -8.40 57.03
C GLU A 386 6.90 -8.87 57.00
N GLU A 387 7.58 -8.73 55.85
CA GLU A 387 8.99 -9.10 55.69
C GLU A 387 9.91 -8.22 56.55
N GLU A 388 9.64 -6.91 56.66
CA GLU A 388 10.35 -6.04 57.60
C GLU A 388 10.12 -6.45 59.07
N LYS A 389 8.90 -6.83 59.45
CA LYS A 389 8.62 -7.32 60.80
C LYS A 389 9.39 -8.61 61.10
N LYS A 390 9.45 -9.55 60.15
CA LYS A 390 10.24 -10.79 60.26
C LYS A 390 11.75 -10.51 60.36
N LYS A 391 12.29 -9.59 59.55
CA LYS A 391 13.70 -9.17 59.67
C LYS A 391 13.99 -8.53 61.03
N LYS A 392 13.09 -7.71 61.55
CA LYS A 392 13.23 -7.07 62.88
C LYS A 392 13.13 -8.07 64.04
N SER A 393 12.38 -9.17 63.90
CA SER A 393 12.31 -10.23 64.93
C SER A 393 13.46 -11.25 64.86
N LEU A 394 14.05 -11.48 63.68
CA LEU A 394 15.24 -12.33 63.50
C LEU A 394 16.56 -11.68 63.94
N GLU A 395 16.62 -10.34 64.11
CA GLU A 395 17.78 -9.68 64.73
C GLU A 395 17.86 -9.98 66.25
N SER A 396 18.92 -10.69 66.68
CA SER A 396 19.17 -10.99 68.09
C SER A 396 19.53 -9.72 68.90
N ARG A 397 19.34 -9.77 70.22
CA ARG A 397 19.61 -8.63 71.14
C ARG A 397 21.02 -8.04 70.94
N GLY A 398 22.05 -8.89 70.92
CA GLY A 398 23.44 -8.46 70.73
C GLY A 398 23.69 -7.72 69.42
N VAL A 399 23.09 -8.17 68.30
CA VAL A 399 23.18 -7.47 67.01
C VAL A 399 22.45 -6.12 67.09
N ARG A 400 21.27 -6.07 67.72
CA ARG A 400 20.47 -4.86 67.87
C ARG A 400 21.14 -3.79 68.73
N ASP A 401 21.92 -4.19 69.74
CA ASP A 401 22.65 -3.26 70.61
C ASP A 401 24.01 -2.84 70.01
N LEU A 402 24.73 -3.74 69.31
CA LEU A 402 25.90 -3.35 68.49
C LEU A 402 25.54 -2.31 67.42
N LYS A 403 24.35 -2.42 66.81
CA LYS A 403 23.82 -1.50 65.80
C LYS A 403 23.50 -0.09 66.32
N LYS A 404 23.46 0.10 67.65
CA LYS A 404 23.32 1.43 68.30
C LYS A 404 24.67 2.11 68.56
N VAL A 405 25.79 1.39 68.52
CA VAL A 405 27.12 1.96 68.77
C VAL A 405 27.53 2.80 67.57
N ASN A 406 27.82 4.09 67.81
CA ASN A 406 28.19 5.00 66.75
C ASN A 406 29.62 4.74 66.25
N THR A 407 29.75 3.94 65.20
CA THR A 407 31.03 3.57 64.56
C THR A 407 31.65 4.68 63.69
N LYS A 408 30.99 5.85 63.57
CA LYS A 408 31.39 6.97 62.70
C LYS A 408 32.61 7.71 63.24
N GLY A 409 33.79 7.16 62.98
CA GLY A 409 35.09 7.71 63.38
C GLY A 409 36.15 6.64 63.64
N MET A 410 35.76 5.38 63.86
CA MET A 410 36.69 4.27 64.02
C MET A 410 37.33 3.89 62.68
N LYS A 411 38.67 3.89 62.62
CA LYS A 411 39.43 3.42 61.46
C LYS A 411 39.20 1.92 61.27
N LYS A 412 38.86 1.49 60.04
CA LYS A 412 38.52 0.09 59.76
C LYS A 412 39.75 -0.81 59.92
N MET A 413 39.57 -2.02 60.45
CA MET A 413 40.67 -3.00 60.58
C MET A 413 41.37 -3.29 59.24
N SER A 414 40.64 -3.24 58.13
CA SER A 414 41.19 -3.38 56.76
C SER A 414 42.19 -2.27 56.36
N ASP A 415 42.19 -1.11 57.04
CA ASP A 415 43.17 -0.04 56.79
C ASP A 415 44.49 -0.22 57.54
N PHE A 416 44.57 -1.18 58.47
CA PHE A 416 45.81 -1.51 59.19
C PHE A 416 46.63 -2.61 58.50
N PHE A 417 46.02 -3.43 57.64
CA PHE A 417 46.68 -4.51 56.90
C PHE A 417 47.06 -4.16 55.46
N LYS A 418 47.13 -2.86 55.14
CA LYS A 418 47.66 -2.38 53.86
C LYS A 418 49.17 -2.61 53.83
N LYS A 419 49.62 -3.48 52.93
CA LYS A 419 51.02 -3.87 52.75
C LYS A 419 51.87 -2.65 52.36
N LYS A 420 53.04 -2.50 52.99
CA LYS A 420 54.10 -1.56 52.55
C LYS A 420 54.73 -2.04 51.24
#